data_AF-A0A416MDH5-F1
#
_entry.id   AF-A0A416MDH5-F1
#
_cell.length_a   1.000
_cell.length_b   1.000
_cell.length_c   1.000
_cell.angle_alpha   90.00
_cell.angle_beta   90.00
_cell.angle_gamma   90.00
#
_symmetry.space_group_name_H-M   'P 1'
#
loop_
_entity.id
_entity.type
_entity.pdbx_description
1 polymer ?
#
loop_
_entity_poly.entity_id
_entity_poly.type
_entity_poly.pdbx_seq_one_letter_code
_entity_poly.pdbx_strand_id
1 'polypeptide(L)' 'MSGEDARRIVDEIKDIDLDDGVTFEIKEVSNIMDEMEYPGICFTMNAIMGKLAATMKIDISTED' A
#
# COMPACT_ATOMS: atom_id res chain seq x y z
N MET A 1 -5.47 -14.48 -0.35
CA MET A 1 -5.97 -13.25 0.34
C MET A 1 -6.78 -12.42 -0.66
N SER A 2 -7.95 -11.87 -0.30
CA SER A 2 -8.73 -11.03 -1.23
C SER A 2 -8.17 -9.60 -1.32
N GLY A 3 -8.50 -8.89 -2.40
CA GLY A 3 -8.23 -7.45 -2.59
C GLY A 3 -8.55 -6.59 -1.36
N GLU A 4 -9.69 -6.87 -0.75
CA GLU A 4 -10.22 -6.18 0.41
C GLU A 4 -9.43 -6.48 1.70
N ASP A 5 -8.92 -7.71 1.86
CA ASP A 5 -8.10 -8.08 3.02
C ASP A 5 -6.79 -7.29 3.03
N ALA A 6 -6.11 -7.23 1.88
CA ALA A 6 -4.88 -6.45 1.73
C ALA A 6 -5.14 -4.96 1.98
N ARG A 7 -6.25 -4.42 1.45
CA ARG A 7 -6.62 -3.02 1.67
C ARG A 7 -6.80 -2.71 3.15
N ARG A 8 -7.48 -3.60 3.89
CA ARG A 8 -7.71 -3.48 5.33
C ARG A 8 -6.39 -3.51 6.10
N ILE A 9 -5.51 -4.47 5.81
CA ILE A 9 -4.20 -4.59 6.46
C ILE A 9 -3.38 -3.31 6.24
N VAL A 10 -3.31 -2.81 5.00
CA VAL A 10 -2.58 -1.58 4.69
C VAL A 10 -3.22 -0.37 5.38
N ASP A 11 -4.56 -0.31 5.50
CA ASP A 11 -5.24 0.76 6.24
C ASP A 11 -4.92 0.74 7.74
N GLU A 12 -4.83 -0.44 8.35
CA GLU A 12 -4.45 -0.54 9.76
C GLU A 12 -2.97 -0.20 9.99
N ILE A 13 -2.08 -0.61 9.08
CA ILE A 13 -0.64 -0.32 9.18
C ILE A 13 -0.36 1.18 9.02
N LYS A 14 -0.99 1.86 8.05
CA LYS A 14 -0.73 3.30 7.80
C LYS A 14 -1.13 4.21 8.97
N ASP A 15 -2.06 3.75 9.81
CA ASP A 15 -2.60 4.49 10.97
C ASP A 15 -1.77 4.24 12.24
N ILE A 16 -0.76 3.37 12.17
CA ILE A 16 0.22 3.20 13.25
C ILE A 16 1.10 4.45 13.30
N ASP A 17 0.85 5.29 14.29
CA ASP A 17 1.72 6.41 14.62
C ASP A 17 2.98 5.89 15.36
N LEU A 18 4.14 6.14 14.76
CA LEU A 18 5.45 5.76 15.30
C LEU A 18 6.16 6.95 16.01
N ASP A 19 5.48 8.08 16.21
CA ASP A 19 6.03 9.35 16.74
C ASP A 19 7.26 9.88 15.98
N ASP A 20 7.45 9.48 14.71
CA ASP A 20 8.55 9.92 13.85
C ASP A 20 8.20 11.10 12.93
N GLY A 21 6.94 11.55 12.97
CA GLY A 21 6.42 12.65 12.18
C GLY A 21 6.10 12.32 10.72
N VAL A 22 6.12 11.03 10.35
CA VAL A 22 5.70 10.53 9.04
C VAL A 22 4.23 10.09 9.09
N THR A 23 3.44 10.52 8.10
CA THR A 23 2.09 9.99 7.86
C THR A 23 2.00 9.40 6.47
N PHE A 24 1.07 8.45 6.29
CA PHE A 24 0.91 7.74 5.02
C PHE A 24 -0.46 8.03 4.38
N GLU A 25 -0.48 8.37 3.10
CA GLU A 25 -1.69 8.58 2.30
C GLU A 25 -1.72 7.60 1.12
N ILE A 26 -2.75 6.75 1.03
CA ILE A 26 -2.95 5.87 -0.12
C ILE A 26 -3.51 6.69 -1.28
N LYS A 27 -2.80 6.68 -2.41
CA LYS A 27 -3.17 7.38 -3.65
C LYS A 27 -3.99 6.51 -4.58
N GLU A 28 -3.58 5.26 -4.75
CA GLU A 28 -4.19 4.34 -5.70
C GLU A 28 -4.03 2.90 -5.21
N VAL A 29 -5.03 2.08 -5.51
CA VAL A 29 -4.99 0.63 -5.31
C VAL A 29 -5.37 -0.01 -6.64
N SER A 30 -4.48 -0.82 -7.18
CA SER A 30 -4.59 -1.40 -8.52
C SER A 30 -4.31 -2.89 -8.46
N ASN A 31 -5.08 -3.69 -9.20
CA ASN A 31 -4.76 -5.11 -9.37
C ASN A 31 -3.62 -5.24 -10.38
N ILE A 32 -2.59 -5.98 -9.99
CA ILE A 32 -1.49 -6.39 -10.86
C ILE A 32 -1.82 -7.81 -11.28
N MET A 33 -2.30 -7.98 -12.51
CA MET A 33 -2.58 -9.28 -13.10
C MET A 33 -1.73 -9.36 -14.36
N ASP A 34 -0.60 -10.05 -14.27
CA ASP A 34 0.22 -10.36 -15.43
C ASP A 34 -0.06 -11.81 -15.83
N GLU A 35 -0.14 -12.11 -17.13
CA GLU A 35 -0.58 -13.41 -17.65
C GLU A 35 0.34 -14.60 -17.22
N MET A 36 1.49 -14.30 -16.57
CA MET A 36 2.47 -15.28 -16.08
C MET A 36 2.94 -15.06 -14.62
N GLU A 37 2.54 -13.97 -13.94
CA GLU A 37 2.91 -13.70 -12.54
C GLU A 37 1.66 -13.75 -11.64
N TYR A 38 1.84 -14.25 -10.41
CA TYR A 38 0.75 -14.41 -9.45
C TYR A 38 -0.09 -13.14 -9.36
N PRO A 39 -1.44 -13.27 -9.34
CA PRO A 39 -2.29 -12.11 -9.14
C PRO A 39 -1.86 -11.38 -7.87
N GLY A 40 -1.86 -10.06 -7.94
CA GLY A 40 -1.37 -9.20 -6.89
C GLY A 40 -2.11 -7.88 -6.80
N ILE A 41 -1.81 -7.12 -5.76
CA ILE A 41 -2.41 -5.81 -5.49
C ILE A 41 -1.26 -4.82 -5.29
N CYS A 42 -1.24 -3.77 -6.10
CA CYS A 42 -0.33 -2.64 -5.98
C CYS A 42 -1.01 -1.52 -5.19
N PHE A 43 -0.33 -1.05 -4.16
CA PHE A 43 -0.69 0.17 -3.44
C PHE A 43 0.31 1.26 -3.79
N THR A 44 -0.17 2.34 -4.40
CA THR A 44 0.60 3.58 -4.49
C THR A 44 0.24 4.46 -3.31
N MET A 45 1.23 4.91 -2.55
CA MET A 45 1.03 5.75 -1.38
C MET A 45 2.11 6.82 -1.26
N ASN A 46 1.82 7.87 -0.50
CA ASN A 46 2.77 8.91 -0.12
C ASN A 46 3.15 8.76 1.34
N ALA A 47 4.43 8.76 1.65
CA ALA A 47 4.96 9.06 2.97
C ALA A 47 5.17 10.59 3.07
N ILE A 48 4.54 11.22 4.06
CA ILE A 48 4.50 12.66 4.22
C ILE A 48 5.20 13.01 5.52
N MET A 49 6.24 13.84 5.44
CA MET A 49 6.97 14.37 6.60
C MET A 49 7.10 15.89 6.46
N GLY A 50 6.26 16.63 7.19
CA GLY A 50 6.18 18.08 7.07
C GLY A 50 5.75 18.53 5.66
N LYS A 51 6.69 19.08 4.87
CA LYS A 51 6.45 19.50 3.47
C LYS A 51 7.00 18.51 2.44
N LEU A 52 7.70 17.47 2.89
CA LEU A 52 8.24 16.43 2.02
C LEU A 52 7.16 15.38 1.80
N ALA A 53 6.94 15.00 0.54
CA ALA A 53 6.13 13.85 0.17
C ALA A 53 6.96 12.92 -0.72
N ALA A 54 7.12 11.67 -0.29
CA ALA A 54 7.79 10.62 -1.05
C ALA A 54 6.76 9.59 -1.50
N THR A 55 6.60 9.43 -2.81
CA THR A 55 5.71 8.41 -3.39
C THR A 55 6.40 7.05 -3.37
N MET A 56 5.70 6.04 -2.89
CA MET A 56 6.16 4.65 -2.79
C MET A 56 5.08 3.69 -3.30
N LYS A 57 5.54 2.52 -3.78
CA LYS A 57 4.68 1.45 -4.25
C LYS A 57 4.91 0.19 -3.40
N ILE A 58 3.83 -0.47 -3.04
CA ILE A 58 3.84 -1.75 -2.33
C ILE A 58 3.08 -2.75 -3.19
N ASP A 59 3.78 -3.78 -3.64
CA ASP A 59 3.20 -4.87 -4.42
C ASP A 59 3.02 -6.08 -3.51
N ILE A 60 1.78 -6.58 -3.42
CA ILE A 60 1.40 -7.73 -2.60
C ILE A 60 0.93 -8.84 -3.53
N SER A 61 1.69 -9.93 -3.62
CA SER A 61 1.26 -11.16 -4.28
C SER A 61 0.19 -11.84 -3.44
N THR A 62 -0.93 -12.26 -4.05
CA THR A 62 -2.06 -12.83 -3.30
C THR A 62 -1.96 -14.33 -3.06
N GLU A 63 -0.86 -14.99 -3.50
CA GLU A 63 -0.56 -16.43 -3.46
C GLU A 63 -1.80 -17.27 -3.07
N ASP A 64 -2.53 -17.75 -4.08
CA ASP A 64 -3.74 -18.56 -3.89
C ASP A 64 -3.48 -19.78 -2.99
#